data_AF-A0A4R1L7E3-F1
#
_entry.id   AF-A0A4R1L7E3-F1
#
_cell.length_a   1.000
_cell.length_b   1.000
_cell.length_c   1.000
_cell.angle_alpha   90.00
_cell.angle_beta   90.00
_cell.angle_gamma   90.00
#
_symmetry.space_group_name_H-M   'P 1'
#
loop_
_entity.id
_entity.type
_entity.pdbx_description
1 polymer ?
#
loop_
_entity_poly.entity_id
_entity_poly.type
_entity_poly.pdbx_seq_one_letter_code
_entity_poly.pdbx_strand_id
1 'polypeptide(L)' 'MYTVTKEGTRVAITDWKGAVVYAAEDDAIIVYESYGATITARVGTLSDEELVVALTSAVRLRV' A
#
# COMPACT_ATOMS: atom_id res chain seq x y z
N MET A 1 -5.07 7.88 -10.13
CA MET A 1 -3.91 7.05 -10.54
C MET A 1 -2.88 7.14 -9.44
N TYR A 2 -2.27 6.02 -9.05
CA TYR A 2 -1.26 5.96 -8.00
C TYR A 2 0.06 5.48 -8.61
N THR A 3 1.18 5.97 -8.07
CA THR A 3 2.52 5.50 -8.40
C THR A 3 3.15 4.92 -7.16
N VAL A 4 3.65 3.69 -7.26
CA VAL A 4 4.39 3.02 -6.18
C VAL A 4 5.88 3.19 -6.44
N THR A 5 6.62 3.58 -5.41
CA THR A 5 8.08 3.71 -5.45
C THR A 5 8.66 2.83 -4.35
N LYS A 6 9.60 1.95 -4.72
CA LYS A 6 10.31 1.06 -3.82
C LYS A 6 11.81 1.36 -3.94
N GLU A 7 12.38 2.04 -2.96
CA GLU A 7 13.80 2.44 -2.93
C GLU A 7 14.46 1.90 -1.66
N GLY A 8 15.34 0.92 -1.81
CA GLY A 8 15.91 0.21 -0.66
C GLY A 8 14.81 -0.48 0.15
N THR A 9 14.75 -0.18 1.46
CA THR A 9 13.69 -0.67 2.36
C THR A 9 12.44 0.20 2.34
N ARG A 10 12.46 1.36 1.67
CA ARG A 10 11.35 2.30 1.72
C ARG A 10 10.35 2.04 0.60
N VAL A 11 9.07 1.95 0.96
CA VAL A 11 7.94 1.87 0.04
C VAL A 11 7.06 3.10 0.20
N ALA A 12 6.78 3.80 -0.90
CA ALA A 12 5.91 4.97 -0.92
C ALA A 12 4.86 4.87 -2.03
N ILE A 13 3.67 5.40 -1.77
CA ILE A 13 2.62 5.58 -2.77
C ILE A 13 2.28 7.04 -2.90
N THR A 14 2.31 7.51 -4.14
CA THR A 14 2.05 8.89 -4.53
C THR A 14 0.80 8.95 -5.36
N ASP A 15 -0.08 9.92 -5.09
CA ASP A 15 -1.27 10.17 -5.89
C ASP A 15 -0.93 10.92 -7.20
N TRP A 16 -1.95 11.14 -8.02
CA TRP A 16 -1.83 11.85 -9.30
C TRP A 16 -1.47 13.34 -9.15
N LYS A 17 -1.60 13.92 -7.96
CA LYS A 17 -1.18 15.30 -7.65
C LYS A 17 0.28 15.37 -7.18
N GLY A 18 0.96 14.21 -7.06
CA GLY A 18 2.31 14.14 -6.53
C GLY A 18 2.37 14.10 -4.99
N ALA A 19 1.24 13.91 -4.30
CA ALA A 19 1.20 13.83 -2.84
C ALA A 19 1.45 12.38 -2.37
N VAL A 20 2.35 12.21 -1.40
CA VAL A 20 2.59 10.91 -0.76
C VAL A 20 1.40 10.60 0.17
N VAL A 21 0.60 9.59 -0.20
CA VAL A 21 -0.57 9.17 0.57
C VAL A 21 -0.26 8.02 1.53
N TYR A 22 0.85 7.31 1.30
CA TYR A 22 1.34 6.26 2.16
C TYR A 22 2.86 6.14 2.04
N ALA A 23 3.53 5.91 3.17
CA ALA A 23 4.93 5.56 3.21
C ALA A 23 5.19 4.61 4.39
N ALA A 24 5.93 3.54 4.16
CA ALA A 24 6.33 2.58 5.16
C ALA A 24 7.65 1.91 4.78
N GLU A 25 8.27 1.25 5.75
CA GLU A 25 9.36 0.30 5.48
C GLU A 25 8.78 -1.00 4.88
N ASP A 26 9.61 -1.74 4.17
CA ASP A 26 9.25 -2.97 3.45
C ASP A 26 8.89 -4.13 4.41
N ASP A 27 9.45 -4.13 5.60
CA ASP A 27 9.16 -5.06 6.68
C ASP A 27 7.91 -4.70 7.49
N ALA A 28 7.32 -3.51 7.25
CA ALA A 28 6.09 -3.09 7.89
C ALA A 28 4.94 -4.05 7.55
N ILE A 29 4.06 -4.24 8.52
CA ILE A 29 2.89 -5.12 8.39
C ILE A 29 1.67 -4.30 8.00
N ILE A 30 0.99 -4.73 6.95
CA ILE A 30 -0.33 -4.24 6.56
C ILE A 30 -1.38 -5.32 6.82
N VAL A 31 -2.48 -4.92 7.44
CA VAL A 31 -3.66 -5.75 7.66
C VAL A 31 -4.80 -5.14 6.85
N TYR A 32 -5.42 -5.92 5.98
CA TYR A 32 -6.48 -5.46 5.09
C TYR A 32 -7.51 -6.55 4.82
N GLU A 33 -8.71 -6.17 4.43
CA GLU A 33 -9.74 -7.11 4.01
C GLU A 33 -9.73 -7.29 2.48
N SER A 34 -9.80 -8.53 2.03
CA SER A 34 -9.96 -8.89 0.62
C SER A 34 -10.77 -10.16 0.49
N TYR A 35 -11.73 -10.19 -0.45
CA TYR A 35 -12.63 -11.32 -0.70
C TYR A 35 -13.29 -11.92 0.56
N GLY A 36 -13.60 -11.09 1.56
CA GLY A 36 -14.23 -11.51 2.81
C GLY A 36 -13.28 -12.16 3.83
N ALA A 37 -11.97 -12.11 3.58
CA ALA A 37 -10.94 -12.57 4.51
C ALA A 37 -10.05 -11.42 4.97
N THR A 38 -9.61 -11.47 6.23
CA THR A 38 -8.56 -10.60 6.75
C THR A 38 -7.20 -11.15 6.31
N ILE A 39 -6.44 -10.36 5.57
CA ILE A 39 -5.09 -10.67 5.10
C ILE A 39 -4.09 -9.86 5.92
N THR A 40 -3.00 -10.52 6.33
CA THR A 40 -1.85 -9.88 6.97
C THR A 40 -0.62 -10.16 6.13
N ALA A 41 0.06 -9.11 5.65
CA ALA A 41 1.22 -9.23 4.78
C ALA A 41 2.29 -8.18 5.11
N ARG A 42 3.53 -8.42 4.67
CA ARG A 42 4.60 -7.41 4.68
C ARG A 42 4.49 -6.52 3.46
N VAL A 43 4.62 -5.22 3.62
CA VAL A 43 4.50 -4.23 2.54
C VAL A 43 5.43 -4.55 1.36
N GLY A 44 6.67 -4.93 1.63
CA GLY A 44 7.67 -5.27 0.61
C GLY A 44 7.37 -6.55 -0.18
N THR A 45 6.52 -7.44 0.35
CA THR A 45 6.17 -8.70 -0.31
C THR A 45 5.01 -8.57 -1.29
N LEU A 46 4.25 -7.47 -1.22
CA LEU A 46 3.11 -7.22 -2.09
C LEU A 46 3.58 -6.66 -3.44
N SER A 47 2.97 -7.14 -4.51
CA SER A 47 3.06 -6.47 -5.81
C SER A 47 2.46 -5.06 -5.73
N ASP A 48 2.79 -4.21 -6.71
CA ASP A 48 2.32 -2.82 -6.70
C ASP A 48 0.79 -2.74 -6.78
N GLU A 49 0.16 -3.64 -7.54
CA GLU A 49 -1.30 -3.76 -7.63
C GLU A 49 -1.92 -4.18 -6.30
N GLU A 50 -1.38 -5.23 -5.67
CA GLU A 50 -1.86 -5.72 -4.37
C GLU A 50 -1.72 -4.67 -3.27
N LEU A 51 -0.62 -3.90 -3.27
CA LEU A 51 -0.41 -2.85 -2.30
C LEU A 51 -1.42 -1.70 -2.44
N VAL A 52 -1.74 -1.30 -3.68
CA VAL A 52 -2.78 -0.30 -3.95
C VAL A 52 -4.16 -0.80 -3.50
N VAL A 53 -4.50 -2.05 -3.79
CA VAL A 53 -5.75 -2.67 -3.33
C VAL A 53 -5.81 -2.72 -1.80
N ALA A 54 -4.73 -3.21 -1.17
CA ALA A 54 -4.63 -3.33 0.28
C ALA A 54 -4.82 -1.99 0.99
N LEU A 55 -4.21 -0.91 0.48
CA LEU A 55 -4.34 0.43 1.06
C LEU A 55 -5.70 1.07 0.82
N THR A 56 -6.32 0.78 -0.32
CA THR A 56 -7.69 1.20 -0.60
C THR A 56 -8.66 0.61 0.42
N SER A 57 -8.46 -0.67 0.78
CA SER A 57 -9.26 -1.36 1.81
C SER A 57 -8.90 -0.95 3.25
N ALA A 58 -7.61 -0.84 3.58
CA ALA A 58 -7.13 -0.67 4.96
C ALA A 58 -7.29 0.75 5.52
N VAL A 59 -7.05 1.78 4.70
CA VAL A 59 -6.91 3.16 5.19
C VAL A 59 -8.17 4.00 4.92
N ARG A 60 -9.17 3.46 4.20
CA ARG A 60 -10.27 4.25 3.61
C ARG A 60 -9.70 5.49 2.93
N LEU A 61 -8.85 5.30 1.92
CA LEU A 61 -8.44 6.41 1.06
C LEU A 61 -9.71 7.05 0.47
N ARG A 62 -10.14 8.18 1.03
CA ARG A 62 -11.24 8.96 0.45
C ARG A 62 -10.72 9.61 -0.81
N VAL A 63 -11.29 9.20 -1.94
CA VAL A 63 -11.17 9.88 -3.25
C VAL A 63 -11.75 11.28 -3.16
#